data_AF-K1SIH6-F1
#
_entry.id   AF-K1SIH6-F1
#
_cell.length_a   1.000
_cell.length_b   1.000
_cell.length_c   1.000
_cell.angle_alpha   90.00
_cell.angle_beta   90.00
_cell.angle_gamma   90.00
#
_symmetry.space_group_name_H-M   'P 1'
#
loop_
_entity.id
_entity.type
_entity.pdbx_description
1 polymer ?
#
loop_
_entity_poly.entity_id
_entity_poly.type
_entity_poly.pdbx_seq_one_letter_code
_entity_poly.pdbx_strand_id
1 'polypeptide(L)'
;FSWYEAALGLAGALIGRPPILILDEPTNGLDPVGIHEIRTLIRSLPQKYDCTVLVSSHLLPEVELMADDIGILNHGHLLFEGTKEELKTSARAAGFPTDNLEDTFLAMIDEDNRRRGGTV
;
A
#
# COMPACT_ATOMS: atom_id res chain seq x y z
N PHE A 1 -8.11 -2.80 21.84
CA PHE A 1 -9.15 -1.77 21.73
C PHE A 1 -9.24 -1.18 20.32
N SER A 2 -8.13 -0.96 19.59
CA SER A 2 -8.14 -0.42 18.20
C SER A 2 -8.77 -1.34 17.12
N TRP A 3 -8.58 -2.66 17.22
CA TRP A 3 -9.04 -3.64 16.20
C TRP A 3 -10.56 -3.66 15.94
N TYR A 4 -11.36 -3.55 17.00
CA TYR A 4 -12.80 -3.74 16.90
C TYR A 4 -13.49 -2.59 16.17
N GLU A 5 -12.97 -1.37 16.34
CA GLU A 5 -13.47 -0.18 15.64
C GLU A 5 -13.18 -0.25 14.13
N ALA A 6 -11.96 -0.65 13.76
CA ALA A 6 -11.58 -0.87 12.36
C ALA A 6 -12.45 -1.95 11.69
N ALA A 7 -12.67 -3.07 12.39
CA ALA A 7 -13.51 -4.15 11.88
C ALA A 7 -14.98 -3.73 11.71
N LEU A 8 -15.53 -2.94 12.64
CA LEU A 8 -16.91 -2.44 12.54
C LEU A 8 -17.06 -1.45 11.38
N GLY A 9 -16.10 -0.53 11.21
CA GLY A 9 -16.08 0.40 10.09
C GLY A 9 -16.03 -0.32 8.74
N LEU A 10 -15.16 -1.33 8.64
CA LEU A 10 -15.06 -2.19 7.47
C LEU A 10 -16.37 -2.94 7.18
N ALA A 11 -16.98 -3.54 8.21
CA ALA A 11 -18.26 -4.24 8.07
C ALA A 11 -19.34 -3.28 7.55
N GLY A 12 -19.41 -2.06 8.10
CA GLY A 12 -20.32 -1.02 7.63
C GLY A 12 -20.11 -0.65 6.16
N ALA A 13 -18.86 -0.47 5.73
CA ALA A 13 -18.52 -0.16 4.35
C ALA A 13 -18.92 -1.29 3.37
N LEU A 14 -18.86 -2.55 3.81
CA LEU A 14 -19.19 -3.72 3.00
C LEU A 14 -20.70 -3.98 2.84
N ILE A 15 -21.56 -3.44 3.71
CA ILE A 15 -23.03 -3.63 3.63
C ILE A 15 -23.57 -3.24 2.25
N GLY A 16 -23.04 -2.16 1.67
CA GLY A 16 -23.46 -1.66 0.36
C GLY A 16 -22.89 -2.43 -0.84
N ARG A 17 -22.05 -3.45 -0.62
CA ARG A 17 -21.27 -4.15 -1.66
C ARG A 17 -20.63 -3.16 -2.65
N PRO A 18 -19.83 -2.21 -2.16
CA PRO A 18 -19.28 -1.18 -3.01
C PRO A 18 -18.30 -1.80 -4.02
N PRO A 19 -18.24 -1.29 -5.27
CA PRO A 19 -17.25 -1.76 -6.24
C PRO A 19 -15.83 -1.39 -5.84
N ILE A 20 -15.65 -0.36 -5.01
CA ILE A 20 -14.35 0.13 -4.54
C ILE A 20 -14.43 0.39 -3.04
N LEU A 21 -13.43 -0.12 -2.30
CA LEU A 21 -13.23 0.10 -0.88
C LEU A 21 -11.89 0.79 -0.66
N ILE A 22 -11.88 1.92 0.05
CA ILE A 22 -10.67 2.66 0.38
C ILE A 22 -10.42 2.51 1.88
N LEU A 23 -9.22 2.05 2.24
CA LEU A 23 -8.78 1.84 3.62
C LEU A 23 -7.57 2.72 3.90
N ASP A 24 -7.75 3.69 4.80
CA ASP A 24 -6.67 4.60 5.20
C ASP A 24 -5.98 4.06 6.46
N GLU A 25 -4.72 3.65 6.34
CA GLU A 25 -3.89 3.12 7.43
C GLU A 25 -4.58 2.05 8.32
N PRO A 26 -5.12 0.95 7.74
CA PRO A 26 -5.99 0.00 8.45
C PRO A 26 -5.27 -0.84 9.53
N THR A 27 -3.93 -0.85 9.53
CA THR A 27 -3.08 -1.60 10.46
C THR A 27 -2.61 -0.77 11.64
N ASN A 28 -2.88 0.55 11.67
CA ASN A 28 -2.34 1.44 12.67
C ASN A 28 -2.92 1.17 14.07
N GLY A 29 -2.05 1.10 15.08
CA GLY A 29 -2.45 0.82 16.47
C GLY A 29 -2.92 -0.62 16.73
N LEU A 30 -2.68 -1.55 15.80
CA LEU A 30 -2.87 -2.98 16.01
C LEU A 30 -1.61 -3.65 16.56
N ASP A 31 -1.78 -4.74 17.29
CA ASP A 31 -0.68 -5.62 17.66
C ASP A 31 -0.29 -6.54 16.47
N PRO A 32 0.86 -7.25 16.52
CA PRO A 32 1.29 -8.09 15.40
C PRO A 32 0.27 -9.15 14.97
N VAL A 33 -0.55 -9.64 15.91
CA VAL A 33 -1.62 -10.59 15.62
C VAL A 33 -2.76 -9.91 14.84
N GLY A 34 -3.21 -8.75 15.29
CA GLY A 34 -4.24 -7.96 14.60
C GLY A 34 -3.81 -7.51 13.21
N ILE A 35 -2.53 -7.16 13.01
CA ILE A 35 -1.97 -6.86 11.68
C ILE A 35 -2.09 -8.08 10.75
N HIS A 36 -1.76 -9.27 11.26
CA HIS A 36 -1.89 -10.50 10.47
C HIS A 36 -3.35 -10.80 10.10
N GLU A 37 -4.28 -10.60 11.03
CA GLU A 37 -5.72 -10.80 10.81
C GLU A 37 -6.29 -9.81 9.79
N ILE A 38 -6.03 -8.51 9.93
CA ILE A 38 -6.56 -7.50 9.01
C ILE A 38 -6.01 -7.70 7.60
N ARG A 39 -4.72 -8.01 7.46
CA ARG A 39 -4.09 -8.27 6.17
C ARG A 39 -4.76 -9.45 5.46
N THR A 40 -5.01 -10.53 6.19
CA THR A 40 -5.68 -11.72 5.67
C THR A 40 -7.12 -11.41 5.27
N LEU A 41 -7.82 -10.59 6.07
CA LEU A 41 -9.16 -10.14 5.77
C LEU A 41 -9.20 -9.32 4.49
N ILE A 42 -8.41 -8.24 4.40
CA ILE A 42 -8.30 -7.33 3.25
C ILE A 42 -8.02 -8.11 1.97
N ARG A 43 -7.02 -9.00 1.98
CA ARG A 43 -6.67 -9.82 0.81
C ARG A 43 -7.82 -10.74 0.35
N SER A 44 -8.71 -11.12 1.26
CA SER A 44 -9.87 -11.96 0.93
C SER A 44 -11.09 -11.17 0.42
N LEU A 45 -11.13 -9.85 0.61
CA LEU A 45 -12.31 -9.04 0.26
C LEU A 45 -12.59 -8.99 -1.25
N PRO A 46 -11.60 -8.73 -2.13
CA PRO A 46 -11.85 -8.69 -3.57
C PRO A 46 -12.50 -9.97 -4.08
N GLN A 47 -12.00 -11.12 -3.64
CA GLN A 47 -12.50 -12.43 -4.06
C GLN A 47 -13.90 -12.75 -3.51
N LYS A 48 -14.25 -12.26 -2.31
CA LYS A 48 -15.53 -12.55 -1.66
C LYS A 48 -16.66 -11.63 -2.10
N TYR A 49 -16.33 -10.37 -2.37
CA TYR A 49 -17.32 -9.31 -2.58
C TYR A 49 -17.28 -8.69 -3.99
N ASP A 50 -16.37 -9.16 -4.86
CA ASP A 50 -16.18 -8.64 -6.22
C ASP A 50 -15.94 -7.12 -6.22
N CYS A 51 -14.95 -6.70 -5.41
CA CYS A 51 -14.61 -5.30 -5.21
C CYS A 51 -13.10 -5.03 -5.33
N THR A 52 -12.74 -3.81 -5.66
CA THR A 52 -11.34 -3.34 -5.60
C THR A 52 -11.07 -2.74 -4.23
N VAL A 53 -9.96 -3.11 -3.60
CA VAL A 53 -9.55 -2.56 -2.32
C VAL A 53 -8.29 -1.72 -2.50
N LEU A 54 -8.38 -0.43 -2.21
CA LEU A 54 -7.25 0.49 -2.16
C LEU A 54 -6.82 0.67 -0.70
N VAL A 55 -5.56 0.41 -0.41
CA VAL A 55 -4.99 0.55 0.94
C VAL A 55 -3.86 1.56 0.91
N SER A 56 -3.94 2.58 1.77
CA SER A 56 -2.77 3.40 2.10
C SER A 56 -2.07 2.77 3.30
N SER A 57 -0.75 2.66 3.24
CA SER A 57 0.05 2.29 4.40
C SER A 57 1.50 2.76 4.25
N HIS A 58 2.09 3.19 5.35
CA HIS A 58 3.53 3.43 5.48
C HIS A 58 4.33 2.16 5.83
N LEU A 59 3.67 1.04 6.17
CA LEU A 59 4.32 -0.23 6.52
C LEU A 59 4.61 -1.05 5.26
N LEU A 60 5.72 -0.72 4.58
CA LEU A 60 6.10 -1.33 3.30
C LEU A 60 6.19 -2.86 3.31
N PRO A 61 6.74 -3.53 4.35
CA PRO A 61 6.76 -4.99 4.38
C PRO A 61 5.35 -5.62 4.35
N GLU A 62 4.36 -4.96 4.95
CA GLU A 62 2.98 -5.46 4.94
C GLU A 62 2.30 -5.23 3.59
N VAL A 63 2.53 -4.06 2.99
CA VAL A 63 2.08 -3.75 1.62
C VAL A 63 2.61 -4.79 0.63
N GLU A 64 3.90 -5.12 0.71
CA GLU A 64 4.53 -6.09 -0.19
C GLU A 64 3.86 -7.48 -0.12
N LEU A 65 3.39 -7.89 1.07
CA LEU A 65 2.76 -9.18 1.32
C LEU A 65 1.29 -9.26 0.90
N MET A 66 0.61 -8.12 0.72
CA MET A 66 -0.83 -8.08 0.43
C MET A 66 -1.20 -7.44 -0.90
N ALA A 67 -0.39 -6.52 -1.42
CA ALA A 67 -0.70 -5.76 -2.61
C ALA A 67 -0.46 -6.58 -3.90
N ASP A 68 -1.40 -6.47 -4.83
CA ASP A 68 -1.25 -6.92 -6.22
C ASP A 68 -0.52 -5.84 -7.03
N ASP A 69 -1.00 -4.60 -6.91
CA ASP A 69 -0.44 -3.38 -7.50
C ASP A 69 0.05 -2.41 -6.42
N ILE A 70 1.12 -1.69 -6.71
CA ILE A 70 1.78 -0.73 -5.83
C ILE A 70 1.76 0.65 -6.49
N GLY A 71 1.26 1.64 -5.75
CA GLY A 71 1.38 3.06 -6.08
C GLY A 71 2.37 3.75 -5.14
N ILE A 72 3.37 4.44 -5.69
CA ILE A 72 4.30 5.28 -4.91
C ILE A 72 3.96 6.74 -5.18
N LEU A 73 3.49 7.43 -4.14
CA LEU A 73 3.11 8.84 -4.20
C LEU A 73 4.13 9.68 -3.41
N ASN A 74 4.65 10.76 -4.02
CA ASN A 74 5.50 11.73 -3.34
C ASN A 74 5.10 13.16 -3.71
N HIS A 75 5.00 14.06 -2.73
CA HIS A 75 4.63 15.47 -2.93
C HIS A 75 3.39 15.70 -3.82
N GLY A 76 2.39 14.81 -3.74
CA GLY A 76 1.17 14.89 -4.56
C GLY A 76 1.35 14.42 -6.02
N HIS A 77 2.48 13.80 -6.35
CA HIS A 77 2.75 13.21 -7.66
C HIS A 77 2.96 11.70 -7.54
N LEU A 78 2.33 10.97 -8.46
CA LEU A 78 2.52 9.53 -8.58
C LEU A 78 3.85 9.27 -9.28
N LEU A 79 4.82 8.76 -8.53
CA LEU A 79 6.14 8.39 -9.05
C LEU A 79 6.09 7.05 -9.78
N PHE A 80 5.22 6.14 -9.32
CA PHE A 80 5.04 4.82 -9.90
C PHE A 80 3.64 4.29 -9.59
N GLU A 81 3.10 3.52 -10.52
CA GLU A 81 1.90 2.72 -10.39
C GLU A 81 2.06 1.46 -11.24
N GLY A 82 1.75 0.30 -10.68
CA GLY A 82 1.75 -0.97 -11.38
C GLY A 82 2.06 -2.14 -10.46
N THR A 83 2.27 -3.31 -11.06
CA THR A 83 2.55 -4.54 -10.32
C THR A 83 3.92 -4.50 -9.63
N LYS A 84 4.12 -5.38 -8.65
CA LYS A 84 5.44 -5.61 -8.02
C LYS A 84 6.55 -5.91 -9.02
N GLU A 85 6.26 -6.66 -10.08
CA GLU A 85 7.25 -7.02 -11.10
C GLU A 85 7.59 -5.82 -12.01
N GLU A 86 6.60 -5.00 -12.34
CA GLU A 86 6.83 -3.74 -13.07
C GLU A 86 7.64 -2.75 -12.23
N LEU A 87 7.40 -2.68 -10.92
CA LEU A 87 8.18 -1.85 -10.01
C LEU A 87 9.65 -2.29 -10.02
N LYS A 88 9.92 -3.58 -9.83
CA LYS A 88 11.28 -4.13 -9.86
C LYS A 88 11.97 -3.90 -11.20
N THR A 89 11.23 -4.05 -12.31
CA THR A 89 11.76 -3.84 -13.65
C THR A 89 12.14 -2.38 -13.89
N SER A 90 11.25 -1.46 -13.51
CA SER A 90 11.47 -0.01 -13.59
C SER A 90 12.63 0.43 -12.69
N ALA A 91 12.65 -0.05 -11.45
CA ALA A 91 13.70 0.24 -10.47
C ALA A 91 15.07 -0.23 -10.96
N ARG A 92 15.16 -1.45 -11.49
CA ARG A 92 16.41 -1.98 -12.08
C ARG A 92 16.87 -1.14 -13.27
N ALA A 93 15.97 -0.71 -14.14
CA ALA A 93 16.32 0.13 -15.28
C ALA A 93 16.85 1.51 -14.86
N ALA A 94 16.35 2.05 -13.74
CA ALA A 94 16.83 3.30 -13.15
C ALA A 94 18.08 3.15 -12.28
N GLY A 95 18.53 1.92 -12.00
CA GLY A 95 19.70 1.64 -11.14
C GLY A 95 19.40 1.70 -9.64
N PHE A 96 18.14 1.56 -9.24
CA PHE A 96 17.72 1.49 -7.83
C PHE A 96 17.89 0.08 -7.25
N PRO A 97 18.08 -0.04 -5.92
CA PRO A 97 18.03 -1.33 -5.24
C PRO A 97 16.66 -2.01 -5.45
N THR A 98 16.65 -3.34 -5.52
CA THR A 98 15.43 -4.14 -5.75
C THR A 98 15.30 -5.32 -4.79
N ASP A 99 16.08 -5.33 -3.70
CA ASP A 99 16.12 -6.46 -2.75
C ASP A 99 14.84 -6.53 -1.90
N ASN A 100 14.30 -5.37 -1.53
CA ASN A 100 13.03 -5.24 -0.83
C ASN A 100 12.31 -3.95 -1.28
N LEU A 101 11.01 -3.86 -0.97
CA LEU A 101 10.20 -2.70 -1.33
C LEU A 101 10.67 -1.40 -0.64
N GLU A 102 11.19 -1.50 0.58
CA GLU A 102 11.63 -0.36 1.39
C GLU A 102 12.81 0.39 0.76
N ASP A 103 13.88 -0.33 0.41
CA ASP A 103 15.07 0.26 -0.23
C ASP A 103 14.71 0.86 -1.59
N THR A 104 13.86 0.18 -2.36
CA THR A 104 13.37 0.66 -3.66
C THR A 104 12.62 1.99 -3.48
N PHE A 105 11.69 2.02 -2.53
CA PHE A 105 10.88 3.19 -2.21
C PHE A 105 11.73 4.39 -1.76
N LEU A 106 12.65 4.16 -0.82
CA LEU A 106 13.55 5.20 -0.30
C LEU A 106 14.43 5.79 -1.41
N ALA A 107 14.99 4.95 -2.28
CA ALA A 107 15.81 5.41 -3.40
C ALA A 107 15.00 6.25 -4.41
N MET A 108 13.76 5.86 -4.70
CA MET A 108 12.88 6.60 -5.60
C MET A 108 12.48 7.96 -5.03
N ILE A 109 12.14 8.03 -3.74
CA ILE A 109 11.79 9.29 -3.08
C ILE A 109 13.00 10.22 -2.98
N ASP A 110 14.18 9.70 -2.61
CA ASP A 110 15.38 10.53 -2.51
C ASP A 110 15.75 11.15 -3.88
N GLU A 111 15.68 10.36 -4.95
CA GLU A 111 15.93 10.86 -6.31
C GLU A 111 14.92 11.94 -6.73
N ASP A 112 13.62 11.74 -6.49
CA ASP A 112 12.60 12.76 -6.79
C ASP A 112 12.80 14.04 -5.96
N ASN A 113 13.12 13.90 -4.67
CA ASN A 113 13.41 15.02 -3.78
C ASN A 113 14.66 15.78 -4.23
N ARG A 114 15.73 15.09 -4.67
CA ARG A 114 16.94 15.73 -5.22
C ARG A 114 16.64 16.48 -6.53
N ARG A 115 15.84 15.91 -7.43
CA ARG A 115 15.42 16.57 -8.68
C ARG A 115 14.65 17.86 -8.42
N ARG A 116 13.77 17.86 -7.41
CA ARG A 116 12.97 19.03 -7.03
C ARG A 116 13.77 20.06 -6.24
N GLY A 117 14.62 19.60 -5.32
CA GLY A 117 15.47 20.45 -4.47
C GLY A 117 16.56 21.21 -5.22
N GLY A 118 16.87 20.83 -6.47
CA GLY A 118 17.80 21.55 -7.35
C GLY A 118 17.21 22.75 -8.11
N THR A 119 15.94 23.13 -7.89
CA THR A 119 15.27 24.22 -8.61
C THR A 119 15.04 25.48 -7.75
N VAL A 120 15.89 25.75 -6.76
CA VAL A 120 15.79 26.99 -5.96
C VAL A 120 16.96 27.93 -6.21
#